data_AF-A0A183CKJ1-F1
#
_entry.id   AF-A0A183CKJ1-F1
#
_cell.length_a   1.000
_cell.length_b   1.000
_cell.length_c   1.000
_cell.angle_alpha   90.00
_cell.angle_beta   90.00
_cell.angle_gamma   90.00
#
_symmetry.space_group_name_H-M   'P 1'
#
loop_
_entity.id
_entity.type
_entity.pdbx_description
1 polymer ?
#
loop_
_entity_poly.entity_id
_entity_poly.type
_entity_poly.pdbx_seq_one_letter_code
_entity_poly.pdbx_strand_id
1 'polypeptide(L)'
;MHYNAFITVASNLIATHLPPNGAYGLVFGINGFVGVLLQALITLLVVDANGPFALTIEAQFATYSAYFAATSFLLPLLKLSMRRCST
;
A
#
# COMPACT_ATOMS: atom_id res chain seq x y z
N MET A 1 7.84 17.48 -10.10
CA MET A 1 9.09 16.68 -10.16
C MET A 1 9.77 16.44 -8.81
N HIS A 2 9.35 17.09 -7.69
CA HIS A 2 10.06 17.00 -6.40
C HIS A 2 9.58 15.90 -5.42
N TYR A 3 8.33 15.43 -5.56
CA TYR A 3 7.72 14.46 -4.62
C TYR A 3 8.26 13.03 -4.76
N ASN A 4 8.38 12.55 -6.01
CA ASN A 4 8.86 11.18 -6.27
C ASN A 4 10.33 11.01 -5.86
N ALA A 5 11.16 12.06 -5.97
CA ALA A 5 12.54 12.01 -5.51
C ALA A 5 12.64 11.79 -4.00
N PHE A 6 11.79 12.49 -3.22
CA PHE A 6 11.73 12.32 -1.76
C PHE A 6 11.31 10.91 -1.36
N ILE A 7 10.28 10.35 -2.01
CA ILE A 7 9.83 8.98 -1.77
C ILE A 7 10.92 7.96 -2.08
N THR A 8 11.65 8.12 -3.18
CA THR A 8 12.75 7.21 -3.56
C THR A 8 13.91 7.30 -2.57
N VAL A 9 14.29 8.50 -2.14
CA VAL A 9 15.36 8.68 -1.15
C VAL A 9 14.96 8.08 0.19
N ALA A 10 13.75 8.35 0.67
CA ALA A 10 13.25 7.80 1.92
C ALA A 10 13.18 6.26 1.92
N SER A 11 12.69 5.67 0.82
CA SER A 11 12.61 4.20 0.69
C SER A 11 14.00 3.55 0.61
N ASN A 12 14.98 4.20 -0.05
CA ASN A 12 16.35 3.73 -0.08
C ASN A 12 17.03 3.81 1.30
N LEU A 13 16.78 4.89 2.07
CA LEU A 13 17.29 5.03 3.44
C LEU A 13 16.74 3.94 4.37
N ILE A 14 15.44 3.64 4.28
CA ILE A 14 14.81 2.58 5.07
C ILE A 14 15.40 1.20 4.71
N ALA A 15 15.65 0.95 3.42
CA ALA A 15 16.26 -0.29 2.96
C ALA A 15 17.70 -0.47 3.47
N THR A 16 18.49 0.61 3.54
CA THR A 16 19.87 0.56 4.04
C THR A 16 20.00 0.44 5.56
N HIS A 17 18.98 0.87 6.31
CA HIS A 17 18.96 0.77 7.78
C HIS A 17 18.31 -0.52 8.30
N LEU A 18 17.89 -1.42 7.41
CA LEU A 18 17.28 -2.70 7.78
C LEU A 18 18.35 -3.77 8.04
N PRO A 19 18.26 -4.56 9.11
CA PRO A 19 19.25 -5.57 9.43
C PRO A 19 19.35 -6.64 8.32
N PRO A 20 20.55 -6.96 7.83
CA PRO A 20 20.76 -7.89 6.70
C PRO A 20 20.53 -9.35 7.06
N ASN A 21 20.31 -9.65 8.34
CA ASN A 21 20.22 -11.01 8.87
C ASN A 21 18.87 -11.71 8.56
N GLY A 22 18.07 -11.14 7.65
CA GLY A 22 16.80 -11.70 7.17
C GLY A 22 16.28 -10.97 5.93
N ALA A 23 15.27 -11.54 5.26
CA ALA A 23 14.67 -10.98 4.05
C ALA A 23 13.81 -9.70 4.29
N TYR A 24 14.16 -8.89 5.28
CA TYR A 24 13.39 -7.72 5.69
C TYR A 24 13.30 -6.66 4.58
N GLY A 25 14.36 -6.47 3.79
CA GLY A 25 14.37 -5.52 2.67
C GLY A 25 13.43 -5.95 1.54
N LEU A 26 13.35 -7.26 1.27
CA LEU A 26 12.44 -7.83 0.29
C LEU A 26 10.98 -7.75 0.75
N VAL A 27 10.71 -8.01 2.04
CA VAL A 27 9.38 -7.84 2.64
C VAL A 27 8.95 -6.38 2.58
N PHE A 28 9.86 -5.43 2.86
CA PHE A 28 9.58 -4.00 2.73
C PHE A 28 9.23 -3.62 1.28
N GLY A 29 10.03 -4.06 0.32
CA GLY A 29 9.80 -3.81 -1.11
C GLY A 29 8.50 -4.39 -1.64
N ILE A 30 8.20 -5.66 -1.33
CA ILE A 30 6.96 -6.33 -1.80
C ILE A 30 5.71 -5.70 -1.17
N ASN A 31 5.72 -5.37 0.12
CA ASN A 31 4.58 -4.70 0.75
C ASN A 31 4.32 -3.32 0.13
N GLY A 32 5.37 -2.55 -0.16
CA GLY A 32 5.26 -1.28 -0.87
C GLY A 32 4.73 -1.46 -2.29
N PHE A 33 5.31 -2.39 -3.05
CA PHE A 33 4.92 -2.66 -4.44
C PHE A 33 3.46 -3.11 -4.57
N VAL A 34 3.01 -4.05 -3.73
CA VAL A 34 1.61 -4.51 -3.70
C VAL A 34 0.68 -3.37 -3.32
N GLY A 35 1.07 -2.51 -2.38
CA GLY A 35 0.30 -1.34 -1.98
C GLY A 35 0.09 -0.35 -3.14
N VAL A 36 1.14 -0.08 -3.91
CA VAL A 36 1.05 0.83 -5.08
C VAL A 36 0.34 0.16 -6.26
N LEU A 37 0.48 -1.16 -6.43
CA LEU A 37 -0.24 -1.93 -7.45
C LEU A 37 -1.76 -1.90 -7.21
N LEU A 38 -2.17 -2.17 -5.97
CA LEU A 38 -3.58 -2.19 -5.59
C LEU A 38 -4.19 -0.77 -5.65
N GLN A 39 -3.40 0.25 -5.26
CA GLN A 39 -3.73 1.66 -5.47
C GLN A 39 -3.94 1.97 -6.96
N ALA A 40 -3.04 1.53 -7.84
CA ALA A 40 -3.15 1.76 -9.28
C ALA A 40 -4.37 1.07 -9.92
N LEU A 41 -4.71 -0.15 -9.48
CA LEU A 41 -5.91 -0.85 -9.93
C LEU A 41 -7.19 -0.11 -9.54
N ILE A 42 -7.28 0.38 -8.29
CA ILE A 42 -8.42 1.19 -7.83
C ILE A 42 -8.50 2.50 -8.65
N THR A 43 -7.36 3.16 -8.90
CA THR A 43 -7.32 4.36 -9.75
C THR A 43 -7.81 4.08 -11.16
N LEU A 44 -7.38 2.98 -11.79
CA LEU A 44 -7.84 2.60 -13.13
C LEU A 44 -9.35 2.33 -13.17
N LEU A 45 -9.90 1.68 -12.14
CA LEU A 45 -11.33 1.37 -12.06
C LEU A 45 -12.19 2.62 -11.77
N VAL A 46 -11.67 3.57 -11.00
CA VAL A 46 -12.43 4.75 -10.52
C VAL A 46 -12.28 5.97 -11.43
N VAL A 47 -11.11 6.15 -12.06
CA VAL A 47 -10.75 7.40 -12.76
C VAL A 47 -10.97 7.32 -14.27
N ASP A 48 -11.18 6.14 -14.84
CA ASP A 48 -11.55 6.05 -16.26
C ASP A 48 -12.90 6.71 -16.50
N ALA A 49 -12.93 7.71 -17.39
CA ALA A 49 -14.13 8.47 -17.75
C ALA A 49 -15.20 7.58 -18.45
N ASN A 50 -14.81 6.39 -18.93
CA ASN A 50 -15.70 5.32 -19.41
C ASN A 50 -15.76 4.11 -18.45
N GLY A 51 -15.19 4.23 -17.26
CA GLY A 51 -15.23 3.20 -16.23
C GLY A 51 -16.65 3.02 -15.67
N PRO A 52 -17.02 1.81 -15.20
CA PRO A 52 -18.40 1.40 -14.96
C PRO A 52 -19.20 2.19 -13.90
N PHE A 53 -18.58 3.12 -13.17
CA PHE A 53 -19.20 3.79 -12.01
C PHE A 53 -19.29 5.32 -12.07
N ALA A 54 -18.68 6.01 -13.05
CA ALA A 54 -18.78 7.48 -13.26
C ALA A 54 -18.96 8.30 -11.96
N LEU A 55 -18.11 8.03 -10.97
CA LEU A 55 -18.39 8.35 -9.57
C LEU A 55 -17.93 9.77 -9.23
N THR A 56 -18.75 10.51 -8.49
CA THR A 56 -18.47 11.90 -8.09
C THR A 56 -17.19 12.01 -7.26
N ILE A 57 -16.55 13.18 -7.26
CA ILE A 57 -15.26 13.44 -6.60
C ILE A 57 -15.24 12.98 -5.12
N GLU A 58 -16.38 13.10 -4.42
CA GLU A 58 -16.51 12.68 -3.02
C GLU A 58 -16.39 11.17 -2.83
N ALA A 59 -16.93 10.40 -3.76
CA ALA A 59 -16.92 8.96 -3.68
C ALA A 59 -15.56 8.37 -4.08
N GLN A 60 -14.79 9.09 -4.91
CA GLN A 60 -13.36 8.78 -5.12
C GLN A 60 -12.59 8.93 -3.80
N PHE A 61 -12.85 10.00 -3.05
CA PHE A 61 -12.25 10.25 -1.74
C PHE A 61 -12.62 9.17 -0.72
N ALA A 62 -13.91 8.80 -0.67
CA ALA A 62 -14.39 7.72 0.18
C ALA A 62 -13.71 6.38 -0.15
N THR A 63 -13.56 6.06 -1.43
CA THR A 63 -12.93 4.81 -1.89
C THR A 63 -11.44 4.74 -1.51
N TYR A 64 -10.68 5.81 -1.71
CA TYR A 64 -9.27 5.84 -1.30
C TYR A 64 -9.09 5.81 0.22
N SER A 65 -9.96 6.49 0.97
CA SER A 65 -9.92 6.45 2.44
C SER A 65 -10.24 5.06 3.00
N ALA A 66 -11.23 4.38 2.41
CA ALA A 66 -11.58 3.00 2.76
C ALA A 66 -10.45 2.02 2.44
N TYR A 67 -9.73 2.21 1.34
CA TYR A 67 -8.55 1.42 1.00
C TYR A 67 -7.44 1.53 2.06
N PHE A 68 -7.13 2.75 2.50
CA PHE A 68 -6.16 2.99 3.58
C PHE A 68 -6.61 2.41 4.93
N ALA A 69 -7.91 2.52 5.25
CA ALA A 69 -8.47 1.91 6.45
C ALA A 69 -8.35 0.37 6.40
N ALA A 70 -8.78 -0.24 5.30
CA ALA A 70 -8.74 -1.69 5.12
C ALA A 70 -7.31 -2.23 5.26
N THR A 71 -6.34 -1.63 4.60
CA THR A 71 -4.92 -2.04 4.69
C THR A 71 -4.34 -1.82 6.09
N SER A 72 -4.71 -0.74 6.77
CA SER A 72 -4.27 -0.45 8.15
C SER A 72 -4.80 -1.45 9.18
N PHE A 73 -5.99 -2.04 8.95
CA PHE A 73 -6.52 -3.11 9.80
C PHE A 73 -6.02 -4.49 9.37
N LEU A 74 -6.04 -4.80 8.07
CA LEU A 74 -5.78 -6.13 7.53
C LEU A 74 -4.37 -6.65 7.87
N LEU A 75 -3.33 -5.83 7.71
CA LEU A 75 -1.95 -6.27 7.99
C LEU A 75 -1.69 -6.61 9.48
N PRO A 76 -2.04 -5.75 10.45
CA PRO A 76 -1.89 -6.10 11.86
C PRO A 76 -2.84 -7.23 12.28
N LEU A 77 -4.06 -7.32 11.73
CA LEU A 77 -4.99 -8.42 12.02
C LEU A 77 -4.43 -9.77 11.53
N LEU A 78 -3.87 -9.81 10.32
CA LEU A 78 -3.23 -11.00 9.75
C LEU A 78 -2.00 -11.41 10.58
N LYS A 79 -1.18 -10.43 11.00
CA LYS A 79 -0.06 -10.67 11.91
C LYS A 79 -0.54 -11.24 13.26
N LEU A 80 -1.66 -10.74 13.80
CA LEU A 80 -2.25 -11.27 15.03
C LEU A 80 -2.79 -12.70 14.85
N SER A 81 -3.48 -12.98 13.74
CA SER A 81 -4.00 -14.32 13.43
C SER A 81 -2.89 -15.33 13.21
N MET A 82 -1.80 -14.96 12.55
CA MET A 82 -0.64 -15.84 12.39
C MET A 82 0.11 -16.07 13.71
N ARG A 83 0.17 -15.06 14.60
CA ARG A 83 0.70 -15.26 15.96
C ARG A 83 -0.16 -16.21 16.77
N ARG A 84 -1.48 -16.11 16.67
CA ARG A 84 -2.43 -17.03 17.34
C ARG A 84 -2.37 -18.47 16.80
N CYS A 85 -1.97 -18.68 15.54
CA CYS A 85 -1.80 -20.01 14.96
C CYS A 85 -0.43 -20.64 15.27
N SER A 86 0.53 -19.84 15.76
CA SER A 86 1.90 -20.27 16.08
C SER A 86 2.12 -20.56 17.58
N THR A 87 1.09 -20.41 18.42
CA THR A 87 1.03 -20.79 19.85
C THR A 87 0.07 -21.94 20.03
#